data_AF-A0AAW7TA89-F1
#
_entry.id   AF-A0AAW7TA89-F1
#
_cell.length_a   1.000
_cell.length_b   1.000
_cell.length_c   1.000
_cell.angle_alpha   90.00
_cell.angle_beta   90.00
_cell.angle_gamma   90.00
#
_symmetry.space_group_name_H-M   'P 1'
#
loop_
_entity.id
_entity.type
_entity.pdbx_description
1 polymer ?
#
loop_
_entity_poly.entity_id
_entity_poly.type
_entity_poly.pdbx_seq_one_letter_code
_entity_poly.pdbx_strand_id
1 'polypeptide(L)' 'MSTNKVWNLIYVLGNTDRVMSDADNPQARASALDGAATIDKNGWRVWVEHHRTSERIFESEREKLHRVAVTE' A
#
# COMPACT_ATOMS: atom_id res chain seq x y z
N MET A 1 23.52 8.40 -0.87
CA MET A 1 22.70 7.17 -0.81
C MET A 1 21.62 7.27 -1.87
N SER A 2 21.61 6.42 -2.89
CA SER A 2 20.54 6.44 -3.90
C SER A 2 19.26 5.90 -3.28
N THR A 3 18.37 6.78 -2.86
CA THR A 3 16.99 6.44 -2.51
C THR A 3 16.24 6.11 -3.80
N ASN A 4 16.42 4.88 -4.30
CA ASN A 4 15.69 4.40 -5.46
C ASN A 4 14.19 4.41 -5.13
N LYS A 5 13.51 5.40 -5.70
CA LYS A 5 12.07 5.59 -5.62
C LYS A 5 11.40 4.60 -6.56
N VAL A 6 10.95 3.48 -6.02
CA VAL A 6 10.36 2.37 -6.81
C VAL A 6 9.14 1.74 -6.15
N TRP A 7 8.73 2.25 -4.99
CA TRP A 7 7.64 1.69 -4.21
C TRP A 7 6.41 2.57 -4.30
N ASN A 8 5.29 1.98 -4.69
CA ASN A 8 4.00 2.61 -4.67
C ASN A 8 3.32 2.31 -3.34
N LEU A 9 2.92 3.35 -2.62
CA LEU A 9 1.97 3.26 -1.53
C LEU A 9 0.55 3.32 -2.10
N ILE A 10 -0.24 2.25 -1.90
CA ILE A 10 -1.61 2.14 -2.40
C ILE A 10 -2.55 1.84 -1.24
N TYR A 11 -3.71 2.47 -1.21
CA TYR A 11 -4.69 2.32 -0.15
C TYR A 11 -6.11 2.39 -0.68
N VAL A 12 -7.05 1.81 0.05
CA VAL A 12 -8.47 1.86 -0.23
C VAL A 12 -9.14 2.83 0.71
N LEU A 13 -9.88 3.79 0.15
CA LEU A 13 -10.73 4.68 0.92
C LEU A 13 -11.88 3.88 1.54
N GLY A 14 -11.91 3.79 2.87
CA GLY A 14 -12.83 2.91 3.62
C GLY A 14 -14.33 3.19 3.44
N ASN A 15 -14.72 4.27 2.77
CA ASN A 15 -16.12 4.64 2.51
C ASN A 15 -16.57 4.43 1.05
N THR A 16 -15.66 4.19 0.12
CA THR A 16 -15.95 4.18 -1.32
C THR A 16 -15.36 2.98 -2.05
N ASP A 17 -14.64 2.10 -1.33
CA ASP A 17 -13.85 1.00 -1.89
C ASP A 17 -12.92 1.43 -3.02
N ARG A 18 -12.61 2.73 -3.09
CA ARG A 18 -11.80 3.31 -4.14
C ARG A 18 -10.33 3.09 -3.81
N VAL A 19 -9.66 2.38 -4.70
CA VAL A 19 -8.20 2.22 -4.66
C VAL A 19 -7.56 3.54 -5.11
N MET A 20 -6.69 4.06 -4.27
CA MET A 20 -5.95 5.31 -4.45
C MET A 20 -4.48 5.05 -4.23
N SER A 21 -3.64 5.78 -4.96
CA SER A 21 -2.20 5.77 -4.78
C SER A 21 -1.76 7.09 -4.18
N ASP A 22 -0.73 7.05 -3.35
CA ASP A 22 -0.09 8.27 -2.85
C ASP A 22 0.45 9.13 -4.00
N ALA A 23 0.32 10.46 -3.88
CA ALA A 23 0.70 11.41 -4.92
C ALA A 23 2.22 11.52 -5.11
N ASP A 24 3.01 11.21 -4.08
CA ASP A 24 4.47 11.21 -4.12
C ASP A 24 5.06 9.92 -4.69
N ASN A 25 4.21 8.99 -5.15
CA ASN A 25 4.66 7.77 -5.78
C ASN A 25 5.35 8.03 -7.13
N PRO A 26 6.41 7.28 -7.47
CA PRO A 26 7.05 6.26 -6.65
C PRO A 26 7.84 6.85 -5.48
N GLN A 27 7.82 6.18 -4.34
CA GLN A 27 8.52 6.58 -3.12
C GLN A 27 9.71 5.66 -2.80
N ALA A 28 10.58 6.12 -1.89
CA ALA A 28 11.61 5.29 -1.28
C ALA A 28 10.96 4.24 -0.36
N ARG A 29 11.60 3.09 -0.18
CA ARG A 29 11.05 1.98 0.61
C ARG A 29 10.63 2.40 2.02
N ALA A 30 11.50 3.14 2.70
CA ALA A 30 11.24 3.62 4.06
C ALA A 30 10.02 4.55 4.12
N SER A 31 9.92 5.51 3.20
CA SER A 31 8.79 6.44 3.12
C SER A 31 7.47 5.72 2.83
N ALA A 32 7.47 4.78 1.87
CA ALA A 32 6.28 4.01 1.52
C ALA A 32 5.79 3.16 2.71
N LEU A 33 6.70 2.53 3.45
CA LEU A 33 6.37 1.75 4.65
C LEU A 33 5.86 2.62 5.81
N ASP A 34 6.44 3.80 6.03
CA ASP A 34 6.01 4.74 7.05
C ASP A 34 4.59 5.30 6.77
N GLY A 35 4.35 5.67 5.51
CA GLY A 35 3.02 6.05 5.04
C GLY A 35 2.00 4.91 5.17
N ALA A 36 2.40 3.68 4.82
CA ALA A 36 1.55 2.51 4.98
C ALA A 36 1.17 2.25 6.46
N ALA A 37 2.13 2.36 7.38
CA ALA A 37 1.87 2.20 8.81
C ALA A 37 0.91 3.29 9.34
N THR A 38 1.00 4.51 8.83
CA THR A 38 0.08 5.60 9.20
C THR A 38 -1.34 5.33 8.71
N ILE A 39 -1.49 4.85 7.47
CA ILE A 39 -2.80 4.53 6.90
C ILE A 39 -3.43 3.30 7.58
N ASP A 40 -2.63 2.28 7.88
CA ASP A 40 -3.12 1.08 8.58
C ASP A 40 -3.66 1.40 9.97
N LYS A 41 -3.02 2.33 10.70
CA LYS A 41 -3.54 2.86 11.98
C LYS A 41 -4.91 3.52 11.85
N ASN A 42 -5.21 4.14 10.70
CA ASN A 42 -6.53 4.73 10.42
C ASN A 42 -7.60 3.67 10.08
N GLY A 43 -7.23 2.39 10.05
CA GLY A 43 -8.15 1.30 9.82
C GLY A 43 -8.40 0.98 8.35
N TRP A 44 -7.61 1.54 7.44
CA TRP A 44 -7.82 1.38 6.00
C TRP A 44 -7.06 0.18 5.45
N ARG A 45 -7.52 -0.31 4.30
CA ARG A 45 -6.77 -1.32 3.53
C ARG A 45 -5.63 -0.60 2.81
N VAL A 46 -4.42 -1.10 2.98
CA VAL A 46 -3.22 -0.46 2.43
C VAL A 46 -2.17 -1.52 2.11
N TRP A 47 -1.44 -1.31 1.03
CA TRP A 47 -0.29 -2.13 0.66
C TRP A 47 0.80 -1.28 0.00
N VAL A 48 2.01 -1.83 0.01
CA VAL A 48 3.16 -1.26 -0.69
C VAL A 48 3.59 -2.25 -1.75
N GLU A 49 3.57 -1.83 -3.00
CA GLU A 49 3.98 -2.64 -4.14
C GLU A 49 5.11 -2.00 -4.93
N HIS A 50 5.91 -2.83 -5.59
CA HIS A 50 6.95 -2.37 -6.49
C HIS A 50 6.32 -1.87 -7.81
N HIS A 51 6.67 -0.66 -8.23
CA HIS A 51 6.05 0.03 -9.37
C HIS A 51 6.10 -0.77 -10.69
N ARG A 52 7.11 -1.62 -10.89
CA ARG A 52 7.29 -2.38 -12.14
C ARG A 52 6.95 -3.87 -12.05
N THR A 53 7.15 -4.48 -10.89
CA THR A 53 7.01 -5.94 -10.73
C THR A 53 5.71 -6.31 -10.03
N SER A 54 4.98 -5.32 -9.50
CA SER A 54 3.80 -5.51 -8.65
C SER A 54 4.07 -6.38 -7.41
N GLU A 55 5.35 -6.57 -7.05
CA GLU A 55 5.75 -7.30 -5.86
C GLU A 55 5.35 -6.51 -4.61
N ARG A 56 4.57 -7.13 -3.72
CA ARG A 56 4.13 -6.50 -2.47
C ARG A 56 5.10 -6.81 -1.34
N ILE A 57 5.60 -5.78 -0.69
CA ILE A 57 6.50 -5.91 0.47
C ILE A 57 5.81 -5.63 1.80
N PHE A 58 4.60 -5.09 1.75
CA PHE A 58 3.75 -4.83 2.90
C PHE A 58 2.29 -4.85 2.45
N GLU A 59 1.43 -5.42 3.30
CA GLU A 59 -0.03 -5.40 3.17
C GLU A 59 -0.60 -5.33 4.59
N SER A 60 -1.61 -4.49 4.82
CA SER A 60 -2.32 -4.48 6.10
C SER A 60 -3.13 -5.76 6.29
N GLU A 61 -3.36 -6.16 7.54
CA GLU A 61 -4.15 -7.35 7.85
C GLU A 61 -5.55 -7.31 7.21
N ARG A 62 -6.14 -6.10 7.11
CA ARG A 62 -7.43 -5.91 6.42
C ARG A 62 -7.36 -6.20 4.93
N GLU A 63 -6.27 -5.81 4.28
CA GLU A 63 -6.06 -6.14 2.86
C GLU A 63 -5.83 -7.65 2.67
N LYS A 64 -5.06 -8.29 3.56
CA LYS A 64 -4.87 -9.75 3.54
C LYS A 64 -6.22 -10.49 3.69
N LEU A 65 -7.03 -10.09 4.66
CA LEU A 65 -8.36 -10.67 4.89
C LEU A 65 -9.28 -10.47 3.68
N HIS A 66 -9.28 -9.28 3.07
CA HIS A 66 -10.06 -9.01 1.87
C HIS A 66 -9.64 -9.91 0.70
N ARG A 67 -8.34 -10.06 0.45
CA ARG A 67 -7.84 -10.91 -0.64
C ARG A 67 -8.24 -12.37 -0.48
N VAL A 68 -8.21 -12.89 0.75
CA VAL A 68 -8.70 -14.24 1.04
C VAL A 68 -10.19 -14.34 0.71
N ALA A 69 -11.00 -13.39 1.19
CA ALA A 69 -12.45 -13.39 0.98
C ALA A 69 -12.88 -13.25 -0.50
N VAL A 70 -12.07 -12.59 -1.34
CA VAL A 70 -12.36 -12.43 -2.79
C VAL A 70 -11.93 -13.67 -3.60
N THR A 71 -11.11 -14.55 -3.04
CA THR A 71 -10.61 -15.75 -3.74
C THR A 71 -11.49 -16.98 -3.54
N GLU A 72 -12.54 -16.90 -2.70
CA GLU A 72 -13.60 -17.90 -2.52
C GLU A 72 -14.85 -17.57 -3.37
#